data_AF-A0A9E0ZQW6-F1
#
_entry.id   AF-A0A9E0ZQW6-F1
#
_cell.length_a   1.000
_cell.length_b   1.000
_cell.length_c   1.000
_cell.angle_alpha   90.00
_cell.angle_beta   90.00
_cell.angle_gamma   90.00
#
_symmetry.space_group_name_H-M   'P 1'
#
loop_
_entity.id
_entity.type
_entity.pdbx_description
1 polymer ?
#
loop_
_entity_poly.entity_id
_entity_poly.type
_entity_poly.pdbx_seq_one_letter_code
_entity_poly.pdbx_strand_id
1 'polypeptide(L)'
;MKRLVNIFTLIFAVSALVFSFSACTNSKATDNTETVQSTAETTTSASNAVYYDKNGTACDNKESVNYYDRDGNVYHYMMVEDYLPDYVNEKTGEHINGFECYIDENGFFCHISDNKVLSRVENSVDTYEDESGNKYYDISTVSWDENGNMIHSNFVTG
;
A
#
# COMPACT_ATOMS: atom_id res chain seq x y z
N MET A 1 -7.45 52.71 -18.19
CA MET A 1 -7.04 52.22 -19.53
C MET A 1 -5.78 51.40 -19.37
N LYS A 2 -5.88 50.10 -19.64
CA LYS A 2 -4.85 49.07 -19.41
C LYS A 2 -3.71 49.24 -20.41
N ARG A 3 -2.45 49.22 -19.96
CA ARG A 3 -1.28 49.11 -20.84
C ARG A 3 -0.93 47.64 -21.01
N LEU A 4 -0.93 47.20 -22.26
CA LEU A 4 -0.54 45.88 -22.72
C LEU A 4 0.92 45.60 -22.39
N VAL A 5 1.18 44.46 -21.76
CA VAL A 5 2.52 43.88 -21.62
C VAL A 5 2.70 42.91 -22.78
N ASN A 6 3.63 43.23 -23.68
CA ASN A 6 4.17 42.33 -24.69
C ASN A 6 5.61 42.02 -24.30
N ILE A 7 5.88 40.80 -23.84
CA ILE A 7 7.25 40.30 -23.68
C ILE A 7 7.36 38.97 -24.42
N PHE A 8 8.38 38.95 -25.28
CA PHE A 8 8.79 37.91 -26.21
C PHE A 8 9.45 36.70 -25.53
N THR A 9 9.70 35.66 -26.37
CA THR A 9 10.70 34.57 -26.27
C THR A 9 10.20 33.31 -25.54
N LEU A 10 9.73 32.24 -26.22
CA LEU A 10 10.39 31.27 -27.10
C LEU A 10 11.57 30.55 -26.41
N ILE A 11 11.43 29.25 -26.12
CA ILE A 11 12.41 28.19 -26.40
C ILE A 11 11.72 26.82 -26.21
N PHE A 12 11.80 26.02 -27.29
CA PHE A 12 11.41 24.62 -27.40
C PHE A 12 12.52 23.73 -26.81
N ALA A 13 12.14 22.66 -26.10
CA ALA A 13 12.93 21.43 -26.05
C ALA A 13 12.02 20.25 -25.67
N VAL A 14 11.60 19.49 -26.68
CA VAL A 14 10.97 18.17 -26.54
C VAL A 14 12.08 17.15 -26.73
N SER A 15 12.42 16.41 -25.67
CA SER A 15 13.28 15.24 -25.76
C SER A 15 12.45 14.01 -25.44
N ALA A 16 11.98 13.35 -26.50
CA ALA A 16 11.45 12.00 -26.47
C ALA A 16 12.60 11.03 -26.19
N LEU A 17 12.45 10.19 -25.17
CA LEU A 17 13.43 9.18 -24.81
C LEU A 17 12.80 7.81 -25.13
N VAL A 18 13.17 7.30 -26.31
CA VAL A 18 12.81 5.95 -26.78
C VAL A 18 13.92 5.02 -26.27
N PHE A 19 13.60 4.17 -25.29
CA PHE A 19 14.42 2.99 -25.00
C PHE A 19 13.71 1.78 -25.59
N SER A 20 14.39 1.10 -26.51
CA SER A 20 13.94 -0.14 -27.09
C SER A 20 15.07 -1.17 -27.12
N PHE A 21 14.67 -2.42 -26.82
CA PHE A 21 15.34 -3.71 -26.98
C PHE A 21 16.38 -4.05 -25.90
N SER A 22 16.30 -5.20 -25.23
CA SER A 22 16.47 -6.50 -25.89
C SER A 22 15.82 -7.65 -25.13
N ALA A 23 14.96 -8.40 -25.82
CA ALA A 23 14.62 -9.77 -25.47
C ALA A 23 15.73 -10.69 -25.99
N CYS A 24 16.40 -11.41 -25.09
CA CYS A 24 17.21 -12.57 -25.47
C CYS A 24 16.37 -13.83 -25.30
N THR A 25 16.15 -14.53 -26.41
CA THR A 25 15.52 -15.84 -26.46
C THR A 25 16.57 -16.95 -26.54
N ASN A 26 16.18 -18.09 -25.95
CA ASN A 26 16.60 -19.47 -26.22
C ASN A 26 18.04 -19.92 -25.89
N SER A 27 18.10 -20.86 -24.96
CA SER A 27 18.73 -22.15 -25.28
C SER A 27 17.96 -23.30 -24.66
N LYS A 28 17.42 -24.15 -25.56
CA LYS A 28 16.93 -25.49 -25.27
C LYS A 28 18.15 -26.39 -25.01
N ALA A 29 18.14 -27.10 -23.90
CA ALA A 29 18.83 -28.38 -23.78
C ALA A 29 17.76 -29.41 -23.41
N THR A 30 17.41 -30.23 -24.39
CA THR A 30 16.68 -31.48 -24.21
C THR A 30 17.70 -32.51 -23.77
N ASP A 31 17.52 -33.11 -22.61
CA ASP A 31 18.03 -34.46 -22.35
C ASP A 31 16.90 -35.28 -21.74
N ASN A 32 16.55 -36.35 -22.45
CA ASN A 32 15.48 -37.27 -22.11
C ASN A 32 16.11 -38.39 -21.29
N THR A 33 15.72 -38.54 -20.03
CA THR A 33 15.87 -39.81 -19.33
C THR A 33 14.60 -40.07 -18.54
N GLU A 34 13.78 -40.96 -19.08
CA GLU A 34 12.62 -41.52 -18.40
C GLU A 34 13.09 -42.38 -17.24
N THR A 35 12.84 -41.92 -16.01
CA THR A 35 12.70 -42.79 -14.85
C THR A 35 11.39 -42.43 -14.16
N VAL A 36 10.40 -43.30 -14.39
CA VAL A 36 9.10 -43.28 -13.74
C VAL A 36 9.32 -43.64 -12.28
N GLN A 37 9.22 -42.64 -11.40
CA GLN A 37 9.06 -42.88 -9.98
C GLN A 37 8.02 -41.92 -9.41
N SER A 38 6.83 -42.48 -9.24
CA SER A 38 5.66 -41.90 -8.58
C SER A 38 6.06 -41.29 -7.25
N THR A 39 6.24 -39.97 -7.23
CA THR A 39 6.32 -39.18 -6.02
C THR A 39 5.09 -38.30 -6.07
N ALA A 40 4.17 -38.50 -5.12
CA ALA A 40 3.03 -37.61 -4.95
C ALA A 40 3.59 -36.19 -4.79
N GLU A 41 3.39 -35.36 -5.81
CA GLU A 41 3.63 -33.94 -5.73
C GLU A 41 2.64 -33.38 -4.72
N THR A 42 3.06 -33.34 -3.46
CA THR A 42 2.58 -32.29 -2.57
C THR A 42 3.14 -31.01 -3.19
N THR A 43 2.38 -30.40 -4.09
CA THR A 43 2.56 -29.01 -4.47
C THR A 43 2.25 -28.19 -3.23
N THR A 44 3.21 -28.12 -2.31
CA THR A 44 3.27 -27.02 -1.36
C THR A 44 3.60 -25.81 -2.22
N SER A 45 2.58 -25.23 -2.85
CA SER A 45 2.64 -23.85 -3.30
C SER A 45 2.91 -23.05 -2.04
N ALA A 46 4.19 -22.81 -1.75
CA ALA A 46 4.58 -21.69 -0.94
C ALA A 46 4.08 -20.48 -1.72
N SER A 47 2.85 -20.05 -1.44
CA SER A 47 2.49 -18.67 -1.69
C SER A 47 3.45 -17.89 -0.82
N ASN A 48 4.58 -17.47 -1.38
CA ASN A 48 5.31 -16.35 -0.80
C ASN A 48 4.31 -15.22 -0.88
N ALA A 49 3.61 -14.96 0.23
CA ALA A 49 2.64 -13.88 0.29
C ALA A 49 3.46 -12.60 0.09
N VAL A 50 3.36 -12.02 -1.11
CA VAL A 50 3.96 -10.73 -1.41
C VAL A 50 2.98 -9.70 -0.88
N TYR A 51 3.43 -8.88 0.06
CA TYR A 51 2.68 -7.74 0.55
C TYR A 51 2.99 -6.54 -0.32
N TYR A 52 2.08 -5.56 -0.39
CA TYR A 52 2.28 -4.35 -1.14
C TYR A 52 1.90 -3.12 -0.33
N ASP A 53 2.51 -1.99 -0.65
CA ASP A 53 2.10 -0.68 -0.16
C ASP A 53 1.18 0.05 -1.15
N LYS A 54 0.72 1.25 -0.77
CA LYS A 54 -0.12 2.13 -1.60
C LYS A 54 0.44 2.44 -2.99
N ASN A 55 1.75 2.34 -3.17
CA ASN A 55 2.42 2.63 -4.44
C ASN A 55 2.66 1.34 -5.26
N GLY A 56 2.20 0.17 -4.78
CA GLY A 56 2.45 -1.12 -5.40
C GLY A 56 3.87 -1.64 -5.16
N THR A 57 4.59 -1.09 -4.18
CA THR A 57 5.93 -1.58 -3.83
C THR A 57 5.79 -2.90 -3.08
N ALA A 58 6.46 -3.94 -3.56
CA ALA A 58 6.48 -5.24 -2.89
C ALA A 58 7.26 -5.18 -1.55
N CYS A 59 6.72 -5.86 -0.55
CA CYS A 59 7.24 -5.95 0.81
C CYS A 59 7.36 -7.43 1.21
N ASP A 60 8.40 -7.78 1.96
CA ASP A 60 8.72 -9.17 2.33
C ASP A 60 7.73 -9.73 3.37
N ASN A 61 7.11 -8.85 4.17
CA ASN A 61 6.13 -9.19 5.21
C ASN A 61 5.17 -8.01 5.48
N LYS A 62 4.09 -8.25 6.23
CA LYS A 62 3.07 -7.23 6.55
C LYS A 62 3.66 -6.06 7.34
N GLU A 63 4.59 -6.35 8.24
CA GLU A 63 5.25 -5.37 9.11
C GLU A 63 6.17 -4.42 8.33
N SER A 64 6.61 -4.81 7.14
CA SER A 64 7.44 -4.00 6.24
C SER A 64 6.66 -3.13 5.26
N VAL A 65 5.31 -3.12 5.35
CA VAL A 65 4.47 -2.25 4.51
C VAL A 65 4.61 -0.79 4.95
N ASN A 66 4.86 0.09 3.98
CA ASN A 66 4.88 1.53 4.20
C ASN A 66 3.47 2.12 4.17
N TYR A 67 3.17 3.00 5.13
CA TYR A 67 1.91 3.73 5.17
C TYR A 67 2.17 5.20 4.89
N TYR A 68 1.37 5.82 4.03
CA TYR A 68 1.59 7.19 3.55
C TYR A 68 0.45 8.10 3.95
N ASP A 69 0.73 9.24 4.54
CA ASP A 69 -0.28 10.29 4.70
C ASP A 69 -0.41 11.15 3.42
N ARG A 70 -1.37 12.08 3.41
CA ARG A 70 -1.61 12.98 2.26
C ARG A 70 -0.46 13.94 1.99
N ASP A 71 0.36 14.23 2.98
CA ASP A 71 1.51 15.14 2.88
C ASP A 71 2.78 14.40 2.40
N GLY A 72 2.69 13.07 2.25
CA GLY A 72 3.77 12.21 1.80
C GLY A 72 4.71 11.77 2.91
N ASN A 73 4.35 11.94 4.19
CA ASN A 73 5.10 11.33 5.28
C ASN A 73 4.88 9.82 5.29
N VAL A 74 5.92 9.08 5.67
CA VAL A 74 5.94 7.62 5.70
C VAL A 74 5.88 7.15 7.14
N TYR A 75 5.06 6.13 7.40
CA TYR A 75 4.88 5.51 8.70
C TYR A 75 5.20 4.02 8.62
N HIS A 76 5.91 3.53 9.62
CA HIS A 76 6.39 2.15 9.72
C HIS A 76 5.73 1.45 10.89
N TYR A 77 5.25 0.22 10.66
CA TYR A 77 4.78 -0.63 11.74
C TYR A 77 5.93 -0.95 12.71
N MET A 78 5.67 -0.87 14.00
CA MET A 78 6.61 -1.30 15.03
C MET A 78 5.89 -1.99 16.19
N MET A 79 6.36 -3.18 16.54
CA MET A 79 5.92 -3.90 17.73
C MET A 79 6.64 -3.33 18.95
N VAL A 80 5.91 -2.77 19.92
CA VAL A 80 6.51 -2.30 21.19
C VAL A 80 6.39 -3.36 22.30
N GLU A 81 7.09 -3.14 23.42
CA GLU A 81 7.28 -4.13 24.51
C GLU A 81 5.98 -4.67 25.11
N ASP A 82 4.89 -3.90 25.08
CA ASP A 82 3.58 -4.28 25.61
C ASP A 82 2.72 -5.09 24.61
N TYR A 83 3.30 -5.56 23.51
CA TYR A 83 2.59 -6.23 22.41
C TYR A 83 1.46 -5.38 21.82
N LEU A 84 1.60 -4.06 21.84
CA LEU A 84 0.74 -3.14 21.11
C LEU A 84 1.48 -2.62 19.87
N PRO A 85 0.81 -2.48 18.72
CA PRO A 85 1.44 -1.93 17.53
C PRO A 85 1.50 -0.41 17.64
N ASP A 86 2.67 0.15 17.36
CA ASP A 86 2.85 1.57 17.05
C ASP A 86 3.08 1.75 15.54
N TYR A 87 2.77 2.95 15.04
CA TYR A 87 3.17 3.41 13.72
C TYR A 87 4.09 4.61 13.86
N VAL A 88 5.33 4.47 13.39
CA VAL A 88 6.40 5.44 13.60
C VAL A 88 6.59 6.29 12.36
N ASN A 89 6.47 7.60 12.49
CA ASN A 89 6.78 8.53 11.40
C ASN A 89 8.29 8.48 11.09
N GLU A 90 8.65 8.15 9.85
CA GLU A 90 10.05 7.98 9.42
C GLU A 90 10.90 9.25 9.64
N LYS A 91 10.30 10.42 9.43
CA LYS A 91 11.01 11.70 9.44
C LYS A 91 11.16 12.26 10.84
N THR A 92 10.13 12.16 11.67
CA THR A 92 10.11 12.78 13.01
C THR A 92 10.48 11.80 14.11
N GLY A 93 10.34 10.49 13.87
CA GLY A 93 10.45 9.45 14.90
C GLY A 93 9.28 9.46 15.89
N GLU A 94 8.19 10.16 15.59
CA GLU A 94 6.99 10.18 16.42
C GLU A 94 6.30 8.81 16.39
N HIS A 95 5.93 8.31 17.56
CA HIS A 95 5.18 7.08 17.72
C HIS A 95 3.69 7.40 17.86
N ILE A 96 2.89 6.69 17.09
CA ILE A 96 1.43 6.79 17.14
C ILE A 96 0.87 5.43 17.51
N ASN A 97 0.03 5.41 18.54
CA ASN A 97 -0.63 4.18 18.99
C ASN A 97 -1.49 3.61 17.85
N GLY A 98 -1.33 2.32 17.55
CA GLY A 98 -2.05 1.67 16.46
C GLY A 98 -3.57 1.68 16.59
N PHE A 99 -4.13 1.84 17.79
CA PHE A 99 -5.58 2.01 18.00
C PHE A 99 -6.10 3.39 17.56
N GLU A 100 -5.21 4.37 17.35
CA GLU A 100 -5.53 5.69 16.81
C GLU A 100 -5.18 5.82 15.31
N CYS A 101 -4.78 4.72 14.68
CA CYS A 101 -4.29 4.70 13.29
C CYS A 101 -5.33 4.10 12.35
N TYR A 102 -5.66 4.86 11.30
CA TYR A 102 -6.65 4.49 10.31
C TYR A 102 -6.12 4.73 8.90
N ILE A 103 -6.80 4.13 7.91
CA ILE A 103 -6.62 4.42 6.49
C ILE A 103 -7.93 4.99 5.95
N ASP A 104 -7.90 6.07 5.20
CA ASP A 104 -9.11 6.62 4.58
C ASP A 104 -9.51 5.92 3.28
N GLU A 105 -10.65 6.31 2.69
CA GLU A 105 -11.15 5.78 1.41
C GLU A 105 -10.19 5.92 0.22
N ASN A 106 -9.20 6.79 0.31
CA ASN A 106 -8.17 6.96 -0.72
C ASN A 106 -6.87 6.22 -0.39
N GLY A 107 -6.82 5.45 0.69
CA GLY A 107 -5.66 4.67 1.09
C GLY A 107 -4.61 5.44 1.89
N PHE A 108 -4.89 6.65 2.38
CA PHE A 108 -3.92 7.43 3.14
C PHE A 108 -4.01 7.20 4.65
N PHE A 109 -2.85 7.13 5.30
CA PHE A 109 -2.69 7.10 6.75
C PHE A 109 -3.35 8.33 7.40
N CYS A 110 -4.13 8.05 8.44
CA CYS A 110 -4.83 9.04 9.24
C CYS A 110 -4.60 8.74 10.72
N HIS A 111 -3.98 9.68 11.44
CA HIS A 111 -3.99 9.68 12.90
C HIS A 111 -5.26 10.37 13.39
N ILE A 112 -6.11 9.60 14.07
CA ILE A 112 -7.36 10.09 14.66
C ILE A 112 -7.29 9.83 16.16
N SER A 113 -6.88 10.86 16.89
CA SER A 113 -6.75 10.83 18.34
C SER A 113 -8.08 10.54 19.04
N ASP A 114 -8.02 9.91 20.22
CA ASP A 114 -9.18 9.50 21.03
C ASP A 114 -10.22 10.60 21.34
N ASN A 115 -9.84 11.87 21.24
CA ASN A 115 -10.75 13.01 21.45
C ASN A 115 -11.65 13.31 20.23
N LYS A 116 -11.42 12.67 19.09
CA LYS A 116 -12.27 12.76 17.89
C LYS A 116 -13.26 11.60 17.92
N VAL A 117 -14.54 11.92 17.76
CA VAL A 117 -15.60 10.92 17.74
C VAL A 117 -15.72 10.34 16.35
N LEU A 118 -15.41 9.06 16.21
CA LEU A 118 -15.79 8.26 15.06
C LEU A 118 -16.97 7.36 15.44
N SER A 119 -17.95 7.26 14.54
CA SER A 119 -19.04 6.30 14.67
C SER A 119 -18.70 5.05 13.88
N ARG A 120 -18.86 3.86 14.46
CA ARG A 120 -18.70 2.62 13.69
C ARG A 120 -19.83 2.50 12.68
N VAL A 121 -19.49 2.22 11.43
CA VAL A 121 -20.48 2.01 10.35
C VAL A 121 -21.35 0.80 10.67
N GLU A 122 -22.65 0.90 10.38
CA GLU A 122 -23.61 -0.17 10.62
C GLU A 122 -23.17 -1.48 9.92
N ASN A 123 -23.22 -2.60 10.64
CA ASN A 123 -22.80 -3.92 10.16
C ASN A 123 -21.31 -4.06 9.76
N SER A 124 -20.48 -3.09 10.15
CA SER A 124 -19.02 -3.18 10.04
C SER A 124 -18.36 -3.51 11.39
N VAL A 125 -17.20 -4.18 11.33
CA VAL A 125 -16.35 -4.49 12.49
C VAL A 125 -15.16 -3.54 12.62
N ASP A 126 -14.76 -2.89 11.54
CA ASP A 126 -13.48 -2.20 11.39
C ASP A 126 -13.56 -0.89 10.59
N THR A 127 -14.78 -0.52 10.14
CA THR A 127 -15.02 0.72 9.39
C THR A 127 -15.75 1.72 10.26
N TYR A 128 -15.26 2.94 10.22
CA TYR A 128 -15.74 4.06 11.01
C TYR A 128 -16.00 5.27 10.11
N GLU A 129 -16.84 6.19 10.58
CA GLU A 129 -17.16 7.43 9.88
C GLU A 129 -17.17 8.63 10.83
N ASP A 130 -16.79 9.79 10.30
CA ASP A 130 -16.95 11.07 10.99
C ASP A 130 -18.33 11.70 10.74
N GLU A 131 -18.62 12.83 11.39
CA GLU A 131 -19.89 13.56 11.25
C GLU A 131 -20.15 14.05 9.81
N SER A 132 -19.12 14.14 8.97
CA SER A 132 -19.23 14.52 7.56
C SER A 132 -19.43 13.31 6.64
N GLY A 133 -19.42 12.10 7.19
CA GLY A 133 -19.55 10.84 6.45
C GLY A 133 -18.27 10.39 5.75
N ASN A 134 -17.10 10.95 6.08
CA ASN A 134 -15.84 10.41 5.56
C ASN A 134 -15.54 9.10 6.28
N LYS A 135 -15.11 8.07 5.54
CA LYS A 135 -14.82 6.76 6.12
C LYS A 135 -13.35 6.55 6.41
N TYR A 136 -13.13 5.77 7.46
CA TYR A 136 -11.83 5.39 7.99
C TYR A 136 -11.86 3.90 8.34
N TYR A 137 -10.86 3.18 7.88
CA TYR A 137 -10.67 1.76 8.12
C TYR A 137 -9.59 1.57 9.16
N ASP A 138 -9.81 0.67 10.12
CA ASP A 138 -8.76 0.25 11.04
C ASP A 138 -7.53 -0.19 10.23
N ILE A 139 -6.37 0.40 10.51
CA ILE A 139 -5.14 0.16 9.75
C ILE A 139 -4.76 -1.33 9.71
N SER A 140 -5.13 -2.10 10.73
CA SER A 140 -4.79 -3.52 10.83
C SER A 140 -5.57 -4.39 9.84
N THR A 141 -6.70 -3.91 9.30
CA THR A 141 -7.58 -4.66 8.39
C THR A 141 -7.38 -4.29 6.91
N VAL A 142 -6.53 -3.30 6.65
CA VAL A 142 -6.20 -2.85 5.30
C VAL A 142 -4.97 -3.59 4.76
N SER A 143 -4.99 -3.84 3.46
CA SER A 143 -3.85 -4.31 2.66
C SER A 143 -3.89 -3.68 1.27
N TRP A 144 -2.86 -3.89 0.45
CA TRP A 144 -2.82 -3.41 -0.93
C TRP A 144 -2.52 -4.55 -1.89
N ASP A 145 -3.04 -4.44 -3.12
CA ASP A 145 -2.62 -5.28 -4.24
C ASP A 145 -1.34 -4.76 -4.91
N GLU A 146 -0.84 -5.51 -5.89
CA GLU A 146 0.37 -5.17 -6.65
C GLU A 146 0.31 -3.84 -7.42
N ASN A 147 -0.90 -3.29 -7.61
CA ASN A 147 -1.13 -2.02 -8.29
C ASN A 147 -1.32 -0.87 -7.28
N GLY A 148 -1.21 -1.14 -5.97
CA GLY A 148 -1.46 -0.17 -4.92
C GLY A 148 -2.94 0.11 -4.67
N ASN A 149 -3.85 -0.75 -5.17
CA ASN A 149 -5.26 -0.64 -4.83
C ASN A 149 -5.49 -1.17 -3.42
N MET A 150 -6.19 -0.36 -2.62
CA MET A 150 -6.54 -0.73 -1.26
C MET A 150 -7.54 -1.90 -1.25
N ILE A 151 -7.25 -2.91 -0.44
CA ILE A 151 -8.12 -4.05 -0.15
C ILE A 151 -8.51 -3.98 1.33
N HIS A 152 -9.81 -4.02 1.59
CA HIS A 152 -10.38 -4.11 2.92
C HIS A 152 -11.71 -4.88 2.87
N SER A 153 -12.04 -5.64 3.90
CA SER A 153 -13.27 -6.45 3.96
C SER A 153 -14.38 -5.71 4.70
N ASN A 154 -15.50 -5.44 4.02
CA ASN A 154 -16.50 -4.49 4.53
C ASN A 154 -17.70 -5.08 5.30
N PHE A 155 -17.83 -6.41 5.49
CA PHE A 155 -19.11 -6.94 5.96
C PHE A 155 -19.01 -8.19 6.83
N VAL A 156 -19.74 -8.18 7.94
CA VAL A 156 -20.20 -9.40 8.60
C VAL A 156 -21.41 -9.90 7.82
N THR A 157 -21.31 -11.10 7.24
CA THR A 157 -22.51 -11.78 6.74
C THR A 157 -23.33 -12.21 7.96
N GLY A 158 -24.55 -11.71 8.05
CA GLY A 158 -25.50 -12.03 9.12
C GLY A 158 -25.96 -13.47 9.13
#